data_AF-A0A7L2J5D7-F1
#
_entry.id   AF-A0A7L2J5D7-F1
#
_cell.length_a   1.000
_cell.length_b   1.000
_cell.length_c   1.000
_cell.angle_alpha   90.00
_cell.angle_beta   90.00
_cell.angle_gamma   90.00
#
_symmetry.space_group_name_H-M   'P 1'
#
loop_
_entity.id
_entity.type
_entity.pdbx_description
1 polymer ?
#
loop_
_entity_poly.entity_id
_entity_poly.type
_entity_poly.pdbx_seq_one_letter_code
_entity_poly.pdbx_strand_id
1 'polypeptide(L)'
;MPLFGWMKWSKTDSYKSTRCPGSEVVTKTLLRELKWHLKERERLVQEIENEQKVQKTGTDYNWLKNYQNPQATIPATEQRQLEVLCSQIQPCQTGTVLSRFREVLAENDVLPWEIVYIFKQVLKDFLTAIERENQAEQLVDAQNTN
;
A
#
# COMPACT_ATOMS: atom_id res chain seq x y z
N MET A 1 6.07 19.80 1.70
CA MET A 1 6.60 19.28 0.42
C MET A 1 5.95 17.92 0.18
N PRO A 2 5.47 17.59 -1.03
CA PRO A 2 4.97 16.25 -1.28
C PRO A 2 6.18 15.32 -1.27
N LEU A 3 6.30 14.46 -0.27
CA LEU A 3 7.41 13.49 -0.13
C LEU A 3 7.42 12.44 -1.26
N PHE A 4 6.43 12.48 -2.16
CA PHE A 4 6.18 11.45 -3.16
C PHE A 4 6.04 12.01 -4.58
N GLY A 5 6.87 13.00 -4.95
CA GLY A 5 6.83 13.63 -6.29
C GLY A 5 7.19 12.70 -7.47
N TRP A 6 7.86 11.57 -7.17
CA TRP A 6 8.17 10.50 -8.12
C TRP A 6 6.99 9.55 -8.40
N MET A 7 6.05 9.41 -7.47
CA MET A 7 4.79 8.72 -7.73
C MET A 7 3.87 9.68 -8.48
N LYS A 8 3.59 9.42 -9.76
CA LYS A 8 2.48 10.09 -10.46
C LYS A 8 1.16 9.46 -9.99
N TRP A 9 0.70 9.87 -8.82
CA TRP A 9 -0.57 9.45 -8.23
C TRP A 9 -1.69 9.55 -9.26
N SER A 10 -2.28 8.41 -9.61
CA SER A 10 -3.44 8.37 -10.50
C SER A 10 -4.61 9.09 -9.83
N LYS A 11 -5.23 10.04 -10.55
CA LYS A 11 -6.42 10.76 -10.06
C LYS A 11 -7.57 9.76 -9.96
N THR A 12 -8.32 9.84 -8.86
CA THR A 12 -9.37 8.92 -8.42
C THR A 12 -10.26 8.38 -9.55
N ASP A 13 -10.01 7.14 -9.95
CA ASP A 13 -10.89 6.39 -10.84
C ASP A 13 -11.90 5.53 -10.06
N SER A 14 -13.07 5.36 -10.68
CA SER A 14 -14.19 4.55 -10.18
C SER A 14 -13.93 3.08 -10.47
N TYR A 15 -13.70 2.28 -9.42
CA TYR A 15 -13.32 0.87 -9.54
C TYR A 15 -14.47 0.00 -10.05
N LYS A 16 -14.28 -0.60 -11.24
CA LYS A 16 -15.11 -1.70 -11.73
C LYS A 16 -14.66 -3.00 -11.06
N SER A 17 -15.56 -3.64 -10.32
CA SER A 17 -15.26 -4.86 -9.56
C SER A 17 -15.27 -6.10 -10.46
N THR A 18 -14.14 -6.43 -11.08
CA THR A 18 -13.95 -7.72 -11.76
C THR A 18 -13.06 -8.62 -10.89
N ARG A 19 -13.63 -9.65 -10.28
CA ARG A 19 -12.90 -10.58 -9.40
C ARG A 19 -12.14 -11.62 -10.20
N CYS A 20 -10.86 -11.82 -9.93
CA CYS A 20 -10.04 -12.82 -10.62
C CYS A 20 -10.16 -14.24 -10.00
N PRO A 21 -9.97 -15.32 -10.78
CA PRO A 21 -9.79 -16.67 -10.23
C PRO A 21 -8.60 -16.72 -9.26
N GLY A 22 -8.76 -17.38 -8.10
CA GLY A 22 -7.71 -17.45 -7.08
C GLY A 22 -7.52 -16.17 -6.26
N SER A 23 -8.38 -15.16 -6.42
CA SER A 23 -8.25 -13.86 -5.76
C SER A 23 -8.22 -13.92 -4.23
N GLU A 24 -8.82 -14.93 -3.61
CA GLU A 24 -8.86 -15.05 -2.16
C GLU A 24 -7.45 -15.24 -1.55
N VAL A 25 -6.61 -16.05 -2.20
CA VAL A 25 -5.23 -16.28 -1.75
C VAL A 25 -4.41 -15.01 -1.94
N VAL A 26 -4.63 -14.29 -3.04
CA VAL A 26 -3.99 -13.01 -3.35
C VAL A 26 -4.36 -11.96 -2.30
N THR A 27 -5.66 -11.75 -2.06
CA THR A 27 -6.16 -10.83 -1.04
C THR A 27 -5.63 -11.16 0.36
N LYS A 28 -5.64 -12.43 0.76
CA LYS A 28 -5.07 -12.84 2.05
C LYS A 28 -3.58 -12.56 2.15
N THR A 29 -2.82 -12.80 1.10
CA THR A 29 -1.37 -12.61 1.07
C THR A 29 -1.00 -11.13 1.14
N LEU A 30 -1.62 -10.32 0.28
CA LEU A 30 -1.41 -8.88 0.20
C LEU A 30 -1.78 -8.17 1.50
N LEU A 31 -2.94 -8.50 2.08
CA LEU A 31 -3.37 -7.91 3.36
C LEU A 31 -2.54 -8.40 4.55
N ARG A 32 -2.00 -9.62 4.50
CA ARG A 32 -1.07 -10.12 5.51
C ARG A 32 0.22 -9.29 5.49
N GLU A 33 0.77 -9.03 4.31
CA GLU A 33 1.96 -8.19 4.17
C GLU A 33 1.71 -6.79 4.76
N LEU A 34 0.60 -6.14 4.37
CA LEU A 34 0.23 -4.82 4.91
C LEU A 34 0.18 -4.82 6.45
N LYS A 35 -0.52 -5.80 7.03
CA LYS A 35 -0.64 -5.94 8.50
C LYS A 35 0.71 -6.19 9.16
N TRP A 36 1.61 -6.90 8.49
CA TRP A 36 2.95 -7.13 9.00
C TRP A 36 3.74 -5.82 9.08
N HIS A 37 3.74 -4.99 8.04
CA HIS A 37 4.43 -3.69 8.04
C HIS A 37 3.86 -2.71 9.09
N LEU A 38 2.54 -2.71 9.28
CA LEU A 38 1.91 -1.90 10.34
C LEU A 38 2.40 -2.31 11.74
N LYS A 39 2.42 -3.63 12.02
CA LYS A 39 2.89 -4.17 13.30
C LYS A 39 4.39 -3.93 13.51
N GLU A 40 5.20 -4.09 12.47
CA GLU A 40 6.64 -3.89 12.60
C GLU A 40 6.97 -2.43 12.90
N ARG A 41 6.29 -1.49 12.25
CA ARG A 41 6.47 -0.07 12.56
C ARG A 41 5.97 0.29 13.96
N GLU A 42 4.84 -0.28 14.41
CA GLU A 42 4.39 -0.12 15.80
C GLU A 42 5.42 -0.65 16.80
N ARG A 43 6.01 -1.82 16.53
CA ARG A 43 7.08 -2.42 17.36
C ARG A 43 8.30 -1.50 17.48
N LEU A 44 8.75 -0.94 16.36
CA LEU A 44 9.90 -0.02 16.33
C LEU A 44 9.62 1.26 17.14
N VAL A 45 8.41 1.83 17.02
CA VAL A 45 8.04 3.01 17.81
C VAL A 45 8.04 2.69 19.30
N GLN A 46 7.46 1.56 19.70
CA GLN A 46 7.46 1.12 21.10
C GLN A 46 8.88 0.87 21.66
N GLU A 47 9.77 0.30 20.84
CA GLU A 47 11.17 0.08 21.21
C GLU A 47 11.89 1.42 21.48
N ILE A 48 11.71 2.40 20.60
CA ILE A 48 12.23 3.76 20.78
C ILE A 48 11.66 4.43 22.04
N GLU A 49 10.35 4.31 22.29
CA GLU A 49 9.74 4.84 23.52
C GLU A 49 10.31 4.19 24.79
N ASN A 50 10.55 2.89 24.76
CA ASN A 50 11.07 2.14 25.89
C ASN A 50 12.53 2.52 26.18
N GLU A 51 13.38 2.62 25.16
CA GLU A 51 14.76 3.10 25.29
C GLU A 51 14.80 4.54 25.85
N GLN A 52 13.86 5.39 25.43
CA GLN A 52 13.75 6.76 25.95
C GLN A 52 13.28 6.83 27.40
N LYS A 53 12.38 5.95 27.86
CA LYS A 53 12.01 5.88 29.29
C LYS A 53 13.22 5.52 30.17
N VAL A 54 14.14 4.72 29.64
CA VAL A 54 15.40 4.36 30.29
C VAL A 54 16.38 5.55 30.27
N GLN A 55 16.42 6.33 29.18
CA GLN A 55 17.23 7.54 29.04
C GLN A 55 16.45 8.80 29.46
N LYS A 56 16.43 9.15 30.76
CA LYS A 56 15.82 10.40 31.29
C LYS A 56 16.57 11.69 30.87
N THR A 57 16.86 11.89 29.59
CA THR A 57 17.65 13.03 29.10
C THR A 57 16.96 13.72 27.92
N GLY A 58 16.17 14.73 28.26
CA GLY A 58 15.93 16.01 27.56
C GLY A 58 16.18 16.13 26.06
N THR A 59 15.65 15.24 25.23
CA THR A 59 15.67 15.42 23.77
C THR A 59 14.23 15.54 23.27
N ASP A 60 13.87 16.70 22.72
CA ASP A 60 12.50 17.01 22.26
C ASP A 60 12.16 16.29 20.94
N TYR A 61 11.77 15.02 21.04
CA TYR A 61 11.26 14.27 19.91
C TYR A 61 9.76 14.57 19.69
N ASN A 62 9.47 15.73 19.11
CA ASN A 62 8.10 16.18 18.81
C ASN A 62 7.29 15.20 17.91
N TRP A 63 7.95 14.39 17.07
CA TRP A 63 7.28 13.37 16.26
C TRP A 63 6.68 12.23 17.11
N LEU A 64 7.30 11.91 18.24
CA LEU A 64 6.86 10.86 19.15
C LEU A 64 5.65 11.30 19.98
N LYS A 65 5.62 12.58 20.41
CA LYS A 65 4.44 13.17 21.09
C LYS A 65 3.20 13.21 20.20
N ASN A 66 3.37 13.31 18.88
CA ASN A 66 2.25 13.28 17.93
C ASN A 66 1.73 11.85 17.65
N TYR A 67 2.41 10.82 18.18
CA TYR A 67 2.06 9.40 17.99
C TYR A 67 1.01 8.91 19.01
N GLN A 68 0.08 9.77 19.45
CA GLN A 68 -0.90 9.44 20.51
C GLN A 68 -1.98 8.43 20.10
N ASN A 69 -1.86 7.73 18.97
CA ASN A 69 -2.70 6.58 18.67
C ASN A 69 -1.91 5.44 17.99
N PRO A 70 -1.22 4.60 18.78
CA PRO A 70 -0.48 3.44 18.25
C PRO A 70 -1.38 2.39 17.62
N GLN A 71 -2.68 2.42 17.88
CA GLN A 71 -3.65 1.52 17.25
C GLN A 71 -3.98 2.06 15.85
N ALA A 72 -3.02 1.94 14.93
CA ALA A 72 -3.25 2.05 13.50
C ALA A 72 -4.10 0.86 13.01
N THR A 73 -5.29 0.71 13.59
CA THR A 73 -6.29 -0.25 13.15
C THR A 73 -6.90 0.31 11.88
N ILE A 74 -6.75 -0.43 10.79
CA ILE A 74 -7.35 -0.07 9.50
C ILE A 74 -8.87 0.03 9.71
N PRO A 75 -9.50 1.19 9.47
CA PRO A 75 -10.94 1.34 9.52
C PRO A 75 -11.64 0.29 8.64
N ALA A 76 -12.78 -0.23 9.10
CA ALA A 76 -13.49 -1.29 8.36
C ALA A 76 -13.87 -0.90 6.92
N THR A 77 -14.13 0.40 6.68
CA THR A 77 -14.38 0.95 5.35
C THR A 77 -13.15 0.87 4.45
N GLU A 78 -11.97 1.21 4.97
CA GLU A 78 -10.70 1.12 4.24
C GLU A 78 -10.30 -0.33 3.99
N GLN A 79 -10.48 -1.19 4.99
CA GLN A 79 -10.25 -2.63 4.88
C GLN A 79 -11.04 -3.23 3.71
N ARG A 80 -12.34 -2.91 3.59
CA ARG A 80 -13.17 -3.36 2.47
C ARG A 80 -12.69 -2.84 1.11
N GLN A 81 -12.26 -1.57 1.05
CA GLN A 81 -11.72 -1.01 -0.19
C GLN A 81 -10.45 -1.74 -0.64
N LEU A 82 -9.56 -2.03 0.31
CA LEU A 82 -8.34 -2.81 0.03
C LEU A 82 -8.66 -4.23 -0.43
N GLU A 83 -9.64 -4.89 0.20
CA GLU A 83 -10.09 -6.22 -0.23
C GLU A 83 -10.57 -6.25 -1.68
N VAL A 84 -11.37 -5.24 -2.08
CA VAL A 84 -11.84 -5.07 -3.46
C VAL A 84 -10.68 -4.87 -4.43
N LEU A 85 -9.71 -4.01 -4.09
CA LEU A 85 -8.52 -3.78 -4.92
C LEU A 85 -7.67 -5.05 -5.06
N CYS A 86 -7.36 -5.72 -3.96
CA CYS A 86 -6.59 -6.96 -3.98
C CYS A 86 -7.29 -8.07 -4.78
N SER A 87 -8.63 -8.09 -4.79
CA SER A 87 -9.38 -9.13 -5.49
C SER A 87 -9.29 -9.06 -7.03
N GLN A 88 -8.84 -7.92 -7.55
CA GLN A 88 -8.62 -7.68 -8.99
C GLN A 88 -7.21 -8.06 -9.44
N ILE A 89 -6.31 -8.40 -8.52
CA ILE A 89 -4.93 -8.78 -8.83
C ILE A 89 -4.87 -10.27 -9.16
N GLN A 90 -4.22 -10.62 -10.26
CA GLN A 90 -4.03 -12.03 -10.62
C GLN A 90 -2.94 -12.68 -9.74
N PRO A 91 -3.04 -13.99 -9.45
CA PRO A 91 -2.04 -14.70 -8.65
C PRO A 91 -0.59 -14.51 -9.13
N CYS A 92 -0.35 -14.57 -10.44
CA CYS A 92 0.97 -14.38 -11.05
C CYS A 92 1.56 -12.98 -10.84
N GLN A 93 0.72 -11.97 -10.60
CA GLN A 93 1.11 -10.56 -10.44
C GLN A 93 1.37 -10.17 -8.98
N THR A 94 0.97 -11.02 -8.02
CA THR A 94 1.10 -10.76 -6.57
C THR A 94 2.52 -10.38 -6.18
N GLY A 95 3.53 -11.08 -6.74
CA GLY A 95 4.94 -10.81 -6.45
C GLY A 95 5.40 -9.42 -6.91
N THR A 96 4.93 -8.97 -8.06
CA THR A 96 5.25 -7.63 -8.60
C THR A 96 4.68 -6.54 -7.70
N VAL A 97 3.42 -6.66 -7.30
CA VAL A 97 2.76 -5.71 -6.40
C VAL A 97 3.49 -5.62 -5.06
N LEU A 98 3.83 -6.77 -4.46
CA LEU A 98 4.58 -6.82 -3.20
C LEU A 98 5.97 -6.20 -3.32
N SER A 99 6.66 -6.44 -4.43
CA SER A 99 7.99 -5.88 -4.68
C SER A 99 7.94 -4.36 -4.75
N ARG A 100 7.02 -3.80 -5.55
CA ARG A 100 6.83 -2.35 -5.64
C ARG A 100 6.43 -1.73 -4.30
N PHE A 101 5.56 -2.39 -3.54
CA PHE A 101 5.19 -1.91 -2.22
C PHE A 101 6.39 -1.83 -1.26
N ARG A 102 7.22 -2.88 -1.20
CA ARG A 102 8.41 -2.93 -0.34
C ARG A 102 9.47 -1.90 -0.75
N GLU A 103 9.69 -1.72 -2.05
CA GLU A 103 10.61 -0.70 -2.58
C GLU A 103 10.22 0.70 -2.10
N VAL A 104 8.92 1.04 -2.18
CA VAL A 104 8.44 2.34 -1.71
C VAL A 104 8.60 2.50 -0.20
N LEU A 105 8.34 1.45 0.58
CA LEU A 105 8.56 1.50 2.03
C LEU A 105 10.04 1.59 2.42
N ALA A 106 10.95 1.06 1.60
CA ALA A 106 12.39 1.09 1.84
C ALA A 106 13.01 2.45 1.48
N GLU A 107 12.50 3.11 0.44
CA GLU A 107 13.03 4.39 -0.04
C GLU A 107 12.47 5.60 0.70
N ASN A 108 11.49 5.42 1.58
CA ASN A 108 10.79 6.52 2.25
C ASN A 108 10.73 6.29 3.78
N ASP A 109 10.90 7.36 4.55
CA ASP A 109 10.62 7.38 5.99
C ASP A 109 9.10 7.49 6.21
N VAL A 110 8.43 6.34 6.11
CA VAL A 110 6.97 6.23 6.12
C VAL A 110 6.42 6.14 7.54
N LEU A 111 5.41 6.95 7.84
CA LEU A 111 4.65 6.88 9.08
C LEU A 111 3.61 5.74 9.04
N PRO A 112 3.23 5.14 10.18
CA PRO A 112 2.37 3.95 10.21
C PRO A 112 1.01 4.11 9.52
N TRP A 113 0.37 5.27 9.65
CA TRP A 113 -0.89 5.56 8.92
C TRP A 113 -0.69 5.73 7.41
N GLU A 114 0.51 6.10 6.97
CA GLU A 114 0.84 6.27 5.55
C GLU A 114 1.03 4.92 4.84
N ILE A 115 1.38 3.85 5.57
CA ILE A 115 1.56 2.50 5.00
C ILE A 115 0.28 2.03 4.30
N VAL A 116 -0.89 2.24 4.93
CA VAL A 116 -2.20 1.87 4.36
C VAL A 116 -2.46 2.66 3.07
N TYR A 117 -2.14 3.95 3.08
CA TYR A 117 -2.33 4.83 1.94
C TYR A 117 -1.40 4.45 0.78
N ILE A 118 -0.11 4.23 1.04
CA ILE A 118 0.87 3.77 0.07
C ILE A 118 0.44 2.44 -0.52
N PHE A 119 0.06 1.48 0.31
CA PHE A 119 -0.37 0.17 -0.14
C PHE A 119 -1.58 0.24 -1.08
N LYS A 120 -2.60 1.03 -0.70
CA LYS A 120 -3.76 1.29 -1.55
C LYS A 120 -3.34 1.84 -2.91
N GLN A 121 -2.35 2.72 -2.94
CA GLN A 121 -1.97 3.47 -4.13
C GLN A 121 -1.07 2.68 -5.06
N VAL A 122 -0.19 1.84 -4.52
CA VAL A 122 0.51 0.80 -5.29
C VAL A 122 -0.49 -0.11 -5.99
N LEU A 123 -1.55 -0.55 -5.31
CA LEU A 123 -2.62 -1.35 -5.95
C LEU A 123 -3.31 -0.57 -7.06
N LYS A 124 -3.62 0.71 -6.82
CA LYS A 124 -4.31 1.53 -7.81
C LYS A 124 -3.49 1.75 -9.07
N ASP A 125 -2.24 2.15 -8.90
CA ASP A 125 -1.34 2.46 -10.00
C ASP A 125 -1.06 1.18 -10.81
N PHE A 126 -0.90 0.04 -10.15
CA PHE A 126 -0.73 -1.25 -10.82
C PHE A 126 -1.96 -1.64 -11.66
N LEU A 127 -3.16 -1.55 -11.09
CA LEU A 127 -4.41 -1.85 -11.82
C LEU A 127 -4.62 -0.89 -13.01
N THR A 128 -4.31 0.40 -12.81
CA THR A 128 -4.42 1.41 -13.86
C THR A 128 -3.42 1.16 -14.98
N ALA A 129 -2.20 0.70 -14.67
CA ALA A 129 -1.20 0.34 -15.68
C ALA A 129 -1.68 -0.83 -16.54
N ILE A 130 -2.20 -1.89 -15.91
CA ILE A 130 -2.77 -3.05 -16.62
C ILE A 130 -3.94 -2.65 -17.52
N GLU A 131 -4.83 -1.79 -17.05
CA GLU A 131 -5.97 -1.34 -17.87
C GLU A 131 -5.51 -0.59 -19.12
N ARG A 132 -4.47 0.25 -19.01
CA ARG A 132 -3.89 0.94 -20.16
C ARG A 132 -3.21 0.00 -21.14
N GLU A 133 -2.48 -1.00 -20.64
CA GLU A 133 -1.84 -2.03 -21.47
C GLU A 133 -2.89 -2.82 -22.26
N ASN A 134 -3.95 -3.29 -21.60
CA ASN A 134 -5.05 -4.02 -22.24
C ASN A 134 -5.79 -3.18 -23.30
N GLN A 135 -5.95 -1.88 -23.08
CA GLN A 135 -6.56 -0.98 -24.08
C GLN A 135 -5.65 -0.78 -25.29
N ALA A 136 -4.34 -0.68 -25.09
CA ALA A 136 -3.38 -0.53 -26.17
C ALA A 136 -3.32 -1.80 -27.04
N GLU A 137 -3.31 -2.98 -26.43
CA GLU A 137 -3.34 -4.27 -27.16
C GLU A 137 -4.60 -4.42 -28.03
N GLN A 138 -5.78 -4.10 -27.48
CA GLN A 138 -7.04 -4.14 -28.24
C GLN A 138 -7.03 -3.21 -29.48
N LEU A 139 -6.37 -2.06 -29.40
CA LEU A 139 -6.25 -1.15 -30.53
C LEU A 139 -5.29 -1.68 -31.60
N VAL A 140 -4.20 -2.34 -31.19
CA VAL A 140 -3.24 -2.96 -32.11
C VAL A 140 -3.86 -4.15 -32.83
N ASP A 141 -4.59 -5.01 -32.13
CA ASP A 141 -5.28 -6.16 -32.73
C ASP A 141 -6.37 -5.72 -33.73
N ALA A 142 -7.11 -4.65 -33.41
CA ALA A 142 -8.11 -4.08 -34.31
C ALA A 142 -7.49 -3.50 -35.60
N GLN A 143 -6.26 -3.01 -35.55
CA GLN A 143 -5.52 -2.51 -36.72
C GLN A 143 -4.93 -3.64 -37.58
N ASN A 144 -4.56 -4.77 -36.96
CA ASN A 144 -3.98 -5.93 -37.66
C ASN A 144 -5.03 -6.83 -38.33
N THR A 145 -6.31 -6.62 -38.05
CA THR A 145 -7.43 -7.42 -38.59
C THR A 145 -8.16 -6.73 -39.76
N ASN A 146 -7.62 -5.61 -40.28
CA ASN A 146 -8.05 -4.93 -41.52
C ASN A 146 -6.94 -4.98 -42.57
#